data_AF-A0A9W9EAV9-F1
#
_entry.id   AF-A0A9W9EAV9-F1
#
_cell.length_a   1.000
_cell.length_b   1.000
_cell.length_c   1.000
_cell.angle_alpha   90.00
_cell.angle_beta   90.00
_cell.angle_gamma   90.00
#
_symmetry.space_group_name_H-M   'P 1'
#
loop_
_entity.id
_entity.type
_entity.pdbx_description
1 polymer ?
#
loop_
_entity_poly.entity_id
_entity_poly.type
_entity_poly.pdbx_seq_one_letter_code
_entity_poly.pdbx_strand_id
1 'polypeptide(L)'
;MADMISNTHAGSVDLKDNARAHIGNVVHIHQAEDRCLSDLRNTDPRHDKARIEDTKGGLFEDSYRWILEHSEFRQWRVDEQSRLLWIKGDPGKGKMMLLCGIVNELTPQTRLKDKEANTVLSYFFCQASDERINSATAVLRGLIYMIVEQQPALVSHIQKQNLLRYLRRCKPRADFCDH
;
A
#
# COMPACT_ATOMS: atom_id res chain seq x y z
N MET A 1 10.99 -30.47 27.53
CA MET A 1 11.65 -31.71 27.08
C MET A 1 10.55 -32.68 26.67
N ALA A 2 10.48 -32.97 25.37
CA ALA A 2 9.80 -34.07 24.63
C ALA A 2 8.38 -34.49 25.10
N ASP A 3 7.34 -34.19 24.33
CA ASP A 3 6.83 -34.91 23.14
C ASP A 3 5.93 -36.10 23.49
N MET A 4 4.67 -36.03 23.07
CA MET A 4 3.97 -37.23 22.59
C MET A 4 2.99 -36.86 21.47
N ILE A 5 3.38 -37.34 20.30
CA ILE A 5 2.72 -37.44 19.01
C ILE A 5 1.29 -37.96 19.18
N SER A 6 0.30 -37.33 18.52
CA SER A 6 -0.97 -37.98 18.22
C SER A 6 -1.14 -38.13 16.71
N ASN A 7 -1.31 -39.39 16.34
CA ASN A 7 -1.27 -39.98 15.01
C ASN A 7 -2.14 -39.26 13.97
N THR A 8 -1.54 -38.93 12.82
CA THR A 8 -2.28 -38.65 11.58
C THR A 8 -2.41 -39.95 10.81
N HIS A 9 -3.63 -40.43 10.59
CA HIS A 9 -3.90 -41.60 9.76
C HIS A 9 -3.69 -41.22 8.28
N ALA A 10 -2.59 -41.69 7.70
CA ALA A 10 -2.34 -41.61 6.26
C ALA A 10 -2.77 -42.93 5.63
N GLY A 11 -3.88 -42.92 4.88
CA GLY A 11 -4.24 -44.03 4.01
C GLY A 11 -3.42 -43.94 2.71
N SER A 12 -2.77 -45.02 2.29
CA SER A 12 -2.23 -45.16 0.94
C SER A 12 -3.11 -46.09 0.12
N VAL A 13 -3.41 -45.71 -1.11
CA VAL A 13 -4.01 -46.60 -2.11
C VAL A 13 -2.93 -46.86 -3.15
N ASP A 14 -2.64 -48.14 -3.38
CA ASP A 14 -1.62 -48.60 -4.33
C ASP A 14 -2.29 -48.78 -5.70
N LEU A 15 -1.86 -47.99 -6.68
CA LEU A 15 -2.22 -48.17 -8.09
C LEU A 15 -0.95 -48.64 -8.80
N LYS A 16 -1.03 -49.81 -9.45
CA LYS A 16 0.04 -50.32 -10.30
C LYS A 16 0.43 -49.23 -11.30
N ASP A 17 1.75 -49.02 -11.42
CA ASP A 17 2.46 -48.04 -12.26
C ASP A 17 2.86 -46.73 -11.54
N ASN A 18 3.92 -46.82 -10.72
CA ASN A 18 4.92 -45.79 -10.39
C ASN A 18 4.53 -44.30 -10.20
N ALA A 19 3.30 -43.99 -9.82
CA ALA A 19 2.87 -42.63 -9.49
C ALA A 19 2.63 -42.48 -7.97
N ARG A 20 3.53 -41.79 -7.26
CA ARG A 20 3.30 -41.36 -5.88
C ARG A 20 2.46 -40.08 -5.88
N ALA A 21 1.16 -40.19 -5.62
CA ALA A 21 0.33 -39.03 -5.31
C ALA A 21 0.42 -38.70 -3.81
N HIS A 22 0.96 -37.53 -3.47
CA HIS A 22 0.78 -36.94 -2.14
C HIS A 22 -0.51 -36.13 -2.14
N ILE A 23 -1.54 -36.59 -1.42
CA ILE A 23 -2.70 -35.74 -1.09
C ILE A 23 -2.30 -34.91 0.12
N GLY A 24 -1.58 -33.82 -0.13
CA GLY A 24 -1.40 -32.74 0.84
C GLY A 24 -2.57 -31.77 0.74
N ASN A 25 -3.12 -31.34 1.88
CA ASN A 25 -4.06 -30.23 1.91
C ASN A 25 -3.37 -28.97 1.37
N VAL A 26 -3.63 -28.62 0.11
CA VAL A 26 -3.34 -27.28 -0.42
C VAL A 26 -4.39 -26.34 0.14
N VAL A 27 -4.22 -25.91 1.39
CA VAL A 27 -5.04 -24.84 1.94
C VAL A 27 -4.62 -23.55 1.24
N HIS A 28 -5.53 -23.01 0.45
CA HIS A 28 -5.48 -21.74 -0.28
C HIS A 28 -4.81 -20.57 0.46
N ILE A 29 -3.48 -20.45 0.36
CA ILE A 29 -2.74 -19.25 0.79
C ILE A 29 -3.03 -18.10 -0.19
N HIS A 30 -2.98 -18.36 -1.49
CA HIS A 30 -3.24 -17.35 -2.53
C HIS A 30 -4.64 -16.71 -2.44
N GLN A 31 -5.71 -17.48 -2.22
CA GLN A 31 -7.06 -16.88 -2.13
C GLN A 31 -7.27 -16.02 -0.88
N ALA A 32 -6.51 -16.26 0.21
CA ALA A 32 -6.59 -15.44 1.40
C ALA A 32 -5.80 -14.13 1.22
N GLU A 33 -4.66 -14.19 0.52
CA GLU A 33 -3.86 -13.03 0.13
C GLU A 33 -4.63 -12.11 -0.83
N ASP A 34 -5.27 -12.69 -1.84
CA ASP A 34 -6.10 -11.96 -2.82
C ASP A 34 -7.30 -11.27 -2.14
N ARG A 35 -7.95 -11.96 -1.20
CA ARG A 35 -9.05 -11.38 -0.41
C ARG A 35 -8.57 -10.25 0.51
N CYS A 36 -7.43 -10.42 1.17
CA CYS A 36 -6.83 -9.40 2.03
C CYS A 36 -6.50 -8.11 1.25
N LEU A 37 -5.87 -8.25 0.09
CA LEU A 37 -5.56 -7.11 -0.78
C LEU A 37 -6.83 -6.44 -1.30
N SER A 38 -7.84 -7.24 -1.68
CA SER A 38 -9.15 -6.73 -2.11
C SER A 38 -9.85 -5.92 -1.02
N ASP A 39 -9.75 -6.31 0.26
CA ASP A 39 -10.37 -5.57 1.37
C ASP A 39 -9.72 -4.22 1.65
N LEU A 40 -8.41 -4.12 1.40
CA LEU A 40 -7.64 -2.89 1.60
C LEU A 40 -7.83 -1.91 0.43
N ARG A 41 -8.16 -2.42 -0.75
CA ARG A 41 -8.23 -1.61 -1.97
C ARG A 41 -9.60 -0.91 -2.11
N ASN A 42 -9.72 0.28 -1.53
CA ASN A 42 -10.83 1.19 -1.84
C ASN A 42 -10.67 1.78 -3.26
N THR A 43 -9.46 2.27 -3.56
CA THR A 43 -8.99 2.72 -4.88
C THR A 43 -7.53 2.27 -5.05
N ASP A 44 -6.96 2.48 -6.23
CA ASP A 44 -5.52 2.31 -6.44
C ASP A 44 -4.86 3.70 -6.48
N PRO A 45 -4.01 4.06 -5.50
CA PRO A 45 -3.38 5.39 -5.46
C PRO A 45 -2.61 5.76 -6.73
N ARG A 46 -2.09 4.78 -7.48
CA ARG A 46 -1.41 5.01 -8.76
C ARG A 46 -2.38 5.45 -9.85
N HIS A 47 -3.57 4.85 -9.91
CA HIS A 47 -4.63 5.30 -10.82
C HIS A 47 -5.20 6.65 -10.40
N ASP A 48 -5.31 6.91 -9.09
CA ASP A 48 -5.72 8.23 -8.60
C ASP A 48 -4.73 9.32 -9.02
N LYS A 49 -3.42 9.06 -8.89
CA LYS A 49 -2.37 9.95 -9.39
C LYS A 49 -2.49 10.20 -10.88
N ALA A 50 -2.61 9.14 -11.70
CA ALA A 50 -2.73 9.28 -13.16
C ALA A 50 -3.97 10.11 -13.54
N ARG A 51 -5.13 9.81 -12.95
CA ARG A 51 -6.36 10.58 -13.15
C ARG A 51 -6.20 12.05 -12.74
N ILE A 52 -5.53 12.33 -11.63
CA ILE A 52 -5.26 13.69 -11.17
C ILE A 52 -4.40 14.44 -12.19
N GLU A 53 -3.32 13.81 -12.68
CA GLU A 53 -2.44 14.40 -13.69
C GLU A 53 -3.24 14.70 -14.96
N ASP A 54 -3.99 13.73 -15.48
CA ASP A 54 -4.80 13.88 -16.70
C ASP A 54 -5.85 15.00 -16.55
N THR A 55 -6.58 15.02 -15.43
CA THR A 55 -7.63 16.03 -15.18
C THR A 55 -7.06 17.45 -15.06
N LYS A 56 -5.76 17.58 -14.73
CA LYS A 56 -5.06 18.87 -14.60
C LYS A 56 -4.26 19.27 -15.84
N GLY A 57 -4.39 18.52 -16.95
CA GLY A 57 -3.70 18.80 -18.20
C GLY A 57 -2.29 18.24 -18.28
N GLY A 58 -1.98 17.23 -17.47
CA GLY A 58 -0.67 16.59 -17.35
C GLY A 58 0.20 17.21 -16.26
N LEU A 59 1.30 16.52 -15.94
CA LEU A 59 2.31 17.00 -15.02
C LEU A 59 3.39 17.76 -15.78
N PHE A 60 3.56 19.03 -15.44
CA PHE A 60 4.65 19.86 -15.97
C PHE A 60 5.87 19.77 -15.07
N GLU A 61 7.05 19.48 -15.62
CA GLU A 61 8.28 19.26 -14.83
C GLU A 61 8.64 20.47 -13.96
N ASP A 62 8.55 21.69 -14.51
CA ASP A 62 8.89 22.91 -13.78
C ASP A 62 7.93 23.19 -12.60
N SER A 63 6.76 22.55 -12.57
CA SER A 63 5.80 22.71 -11.46
C SER A 63 6.30 22.13 -10.14
N TYR A 64 7.26 21.20 -10.19
CA TYR A 64 7.82 20.56 -9.00
C TYR A 64 9.33 20.62 -8.91
N ARG A 65 10.07 20.78 -10.01
CA ARG A 65 11.54 20.70 -10.02
C ARG A 65 12.21 21.61 -8.99
N TRP A 66 11.67 22.81 -8.77
CA TRP A 66 12.17 23.77 -7.79
C TRP A 66 12.25 23.21 -6.37
N ILE A 67 11.36 22.28 -5.97
CA ILE A 67 11.37 21.70 -4.62
C ILE A 67 12.57 20.78 -4.40
N LEU A 68 13.07 20.15 -5.46
CA LEU A 68 14.20 19.21 -5.39
C LEU A 68 15.52 19.91 -5.03
N GLU A 69 15.57 21.22 -5.30
CA GLU A 69 16.69 22.09 -4.98
C GLU A 69 16.50 22.82 -3.64
N HIS A 70 15.29 22.78 -3.06
CA HIS A 70 14.98 23.44 -1.80
C HIS A 70 15.71 22.77 -0.62
N SER A 71 16.34 23.57 0.23
CA SER A 71 17.17 23.08 1.35
C SER A 71 16.39 22.20 2.32
N GLU A 72 15.17 22.59 2.68
CA GLU A 72 14.31 21.82 3.59
C GLU A 72 13.92 20.45 3.00
N PHE A 73 13.66 20.39 1.70
CA PHE A 73 13.35 19.12 1.03
C PHE A 73 14.56 18.20 1.01
N ARG A 74 15.75 18.74 0.69
CA ARG A 74 17.00 17.97 0.69
C ARG A 74 17.36 17.47 2.09
N GLN A 75 17.19 18.30 3.11
CA GLN A 75 17.38 17.91 4.50
C GLN A 75 16.42 16.78 4.88
N TRP A 76 15.13 16.95 4.61
CA TRP A 76 14.12 15.91 4.87
C TRP A 76 14.44 14.58 4.17
N ARG A 77 15.00 14.61 2.96
CA ARG A 77 15.33 13.40 2.19
C ARG A 77 16.50 12.60 2.79
N VAL A 78 17.46 13.27 3.44
CA VAL A 78 18.73 12.66 3.85
C VAL A 78 18.80 12.43 5.37
N ASP A 79 18.14 13.26 6.16
CA ASP A 79 18.19 13.19 7.62
C ASP A 79 17.21 12.13 8.16
N GLU A 80 17.76 11.05 8.72
CA GLU A 80 16.98 9.97 9.35
C GLU A 80 16.10 10.43 10.53
N GLN A 81 16.42 11.59 11.14
CA GLN A 81 15.60 12.18 12.21
C GLN A 81 14.45 13.03 11.66
N SER A 82 14.51 13.44 10.39
CA SER A 82 13.48 14.24 9.73
C SER A 82 12.34 13.35 9.24
N ARG A 83 11.30 13.19 10.07
CA ARG A 83 10.17 12.28 9.80
C ARG A 83 9.01 12.88 9.03
N LEU A 84 8.94 14.22 8.92
CA LEU A 84 7.78 14.91 8.36
C LEU A 84 8.20 16.15 7.57
N LEU A 85 7.76 16.24 6.32
CA LEU A 85 7.83 17.44 5.49
C LEU A 85 6.43 18.01 5.32
N TRP A 86 6.22 19.25 5.75
CA TRP A 86 4.94 19.92 5.57
C TRP A 86 5.01 20.94 4.45
N ILE A 87 4.23 20.75 3.38
CA ILE A 87 4.12 21.69 2.26
C ILE A 87 2.84 22.53 2.41
N LYS A 88 2.99 23.82 2.73
CA LYS A 88 1.88 24.80 2.80
C LYS A 88 1.75 25.59 1.50
N GLY A 89 0.55 26.07 1.23
CA GLY A 89 0.28 27.00 0.14
C GLY A 89 -1.22 27.27 0.04
N ASP A 90 -1.60 28.29 -0.73
CA ASP A 90 -3.01 28.63 -0.88
C ASP A 90 -3.76 27.60 -1.74
N PRO A 91 -5.10 27.48 -1.59
CA PRO A 91 -5.93 26.73 -2.52
C PRO A 91 -5.60 27.10 -3.98
N GLY A 92 -5.55 26.10 -4.87
CA GLY A 92 -5.26 26.32 -6.29
C GLY A 92 -3.79 26.54 -6.68
N LYS A 93 -2.84 26.63 -5.74
CA LYS A 93 -1.40 26.84 -6.04
C LYS A 93 -0.63 25.59 -6.51
N GLY A 94 -1.31 24.58 -7.04
CA GLY A 94 -0.63 23.41 -7.61
C GLY A 94 0.00 22.42 -6.61
N LYS A 95 -0.29 22.51 -5.30
CA LYS A 95 0.24 21.58 -4.27
C LYS A 95 0.10 20.09 -4.62
N MET A 96 -1.02 19.74 -5.25
CA MET A 96 -1.28 18.36 -5.67
C MET A 96 -0.36 17.93 -6.82
N MET A 97 -0.11 18.82 -7.79
CA MET A 97 0.83 18.56 -8.88
C MET A 97 2.28 18.48 -8.38
N LEU A 98 2.63 19.32 -7.41
CA LEU A 98 3.90 19.25 -6.70
C LEU A 98 4.11 17.87 -6.05
N LEU A 99 3.08 17.33 -5.37
CA LEU A 99 3.13 16.00 -4.78
C LEU A 99 3.26 14.90 -5.84
N CYS A 100 2.53 14.99 -6.97
CA CYS A 100 2.69 14.07 -8.10
C CYS A 100 4.13 14.04 -8.63
N GLY A 101 4.76 15.21 -8.74
CA GLY A 101 6.15 15.34 -9.15
C GLY A 101 7.14 14.74 -8.17
N ILE A 102 6.96 14.98 -6.87
CA ILE A 102 7.78 14.34 -5.82
C ILE A 102 7.65 12.82 -5.90
N VAL A 103 6.44 12.28 -6.08
CA VAL A 103 6.23 10.84 -6.25
C VAL A 103 6.98 10.31 -7.48
N ASN A 104 6.95 11.02 -8.61
CA ASN A 104 7.68 10.63 -9.81
C ASN A 104 9.19 10.61 -9.60
N GLU A 105 9.74 11.59 -8.88
CA GLU A 105 11.17 11.67 -8.56
C GLU A 105 11.63 10.54 -7.62
N LEU A 106 10.80 10.17 -6.63
CA LEU A 106 11.14 9.13 -5.67
C LEU A 106 10.96 7.71 -6.24
N THR A 107 9.98 7.50 -7.11
CA THR A 107 9.60 6.17 -7.63
C THR A 107 10.76 5.33 -8.17
N PRO A 108 11.71 5.85 -8.98
CA PRO A 108 12.81 5.07 -9.54
C PRO A 108 13.72 4.39 -8.51
N GLN A 109 13.78 4.92 -7.28
CA GLN A 109 14.66 4.44 -6.21
C GLN A 109 13.94 3.50 -5.22
N THR A 110 12.72 3.07 -5.56
CA THR A 110 11.81 2.39 -4.64
C THR A 110 11.32 1.07 -5.22
N ARG A 111 10.72 0.25 -4.35
CA ARG A 111 10.10 -1.04 -4.70
C ARG A 111 8.96 -0.96 -5.71
N LEU A 112 8.44 0.24 -5.99
CA LEU A 112 7.47 0.44 -7.07
C LEU A 112 8.10 0.23 -8.46
N LYS A 113 9.40 0.51 -8.62
CA LYS A 113 10.11 0.37 -9.90
C LYS A 113 11.16 -0.73 -9.90
N ASP A 114 11.86 -0.91 -8.79
CA ASP A 114 12.90 -1.92 -8.60
C ASP A 114 12.57 -2.80 -7.38
N LYS A 115 12.22 -4.06 -7.62
CA LYS A 115 11.80 -5.00 -6.56
C LYS A 115 12.91 -5.29 -5.54
N GLU A 116 14.17 -5.09 -5.92
CA GLU A 116 15.33 -5.30 -5.05
C GLU A 116 15.68 -4.07 -4.21
N ALA A 117 15.03 -2.92 -4.47
CA ALA A 117 15.25 -1.71 -3.68
C ALA A 117 14.84 -1.92 -2.20
N ASN A 118 15.53 -1.21 -1.30
CA ASN A 118 15.22 -1.27 0.14
C ASN A 118 14.13 -0.28 0.56
N THR A 119 13.77 0.67 -0.30
CA THR A 119 12.83 1.74 0.02
C THR A 119 11.42 1.40 -0.46
N VAL A 120 10.45 1.48 0.44
CA VAL A 120 9.01 1.40 0.12
C VAL A 120 8.45 2.81 -0.03
N LEU A 121 7.72 3.06 -1.11
CA LEU A 121 7.01 4.33 -1.30
C LEU A 121 5.51 4.10 -1.27
N SER A 122 4.84 4.72 -0.30
CA SER A 122 3.39 4.69 -0.15
C SER A 122 2.84 6.11 -0.12
N TYR A 123 1.74 6.33 -0.83
CA TYR A 123 1.11 7.64 -0.94
C TYR A 123 -0.40 7.49 -1.13
N PHE A 124 -1.13 8.55 -0.82
CA PHE A 124 -2.57 8.61 -0.95
C PHE A 124 -2.99 10.04 -1.26
N PHE A 125 -3.98 10.21 -2.14
CA PHE A 125 -4.53 11.52 -2.50
C PHE A 125 -5.93 11.65 -1.90
N CYS A 126 -6.04 12.45 -0.83
CA CYS A 126 -7.34 12.80 -0.27
C CYS A 126 -8.08 13.72 -1.25
N GLN A 127 -9.28 13.33 -1.67
CA GLN A 127 -10.16 14.19 -2.47
C GLN A 127 -11.39 14.51 -1.63
N ALA A 128 -11.49 15.77 -1.18
CA ALA A 128 -12.56 16.19 -0.27
C ALA A 128 -13.97 15.91 -0.82
N SER A 129 -14.11 15.93 -2.15
CA SER A 129 -15.37 15.68 -2.86
C SER A 129 -15.70 14.19 -3.08
N ASP A 130 -14.83 13.26 -2.73
CA ASP A 130 -15.07 11.82 -2.90
C ASP A 130 -15.06 11.13 -1.52
N GLU A 131 -16.26 10.87 -1.00
CA GLU A 131 -16.49 10.27 0.32
C GLU A 131 -15.79 8.91 0.51
N ARG A 132 -15.48 8.20 -0.58
CA ARG A 132 -14.77 6.91 -0.53
C ARG A 132 -13.30 7.06 -0.14
N ILE A 133 -12.72 8.23 -0.38
CA ILE A 133 -11.30 8.56 -0.19
C ILE A 133 -11.08 9.81 0.67
N ASN A 134 -12.09 10.22 1.45
CA ASN A 134 -12.03 11.36 2.35
C ASN A 134 -12.20 10.97 3.84
N SER A 135 -11.74 9.77 4.23
CA SER A 135 -11.76 9.34 5.63
C SER A 135 -10.41 8.80 6.06
N ALA A 136 -10.07 8.96 7.35
CA ALA A 136 -8.85 8.40 7.93
C ALA A 136 -8.74 6.88 7.67
N THR A 137 -9.87 6.17 7.71
CA THR A 137 -9.91 4.74 7.39
C THR A 137 -9.55 4.46 5.94
N ALA A 138 -10.05 5.25 4.98
CA ALA A 138 -9.71 5.10 3.57
C ALA A 138 -8.23 5.39 3.30
N VAL A 139 -7.69 6.45 3.91
CA VAL A 139 -6.26 6.80 3.84
C VAL A 139 -5.41 5.65 4.35
N LEU A 140 -5.68 5.14 5.56
CA LEU A 140 -4.91 4.03 6.14
C LEU A 140 -4.99 2.76 5.30
N ARG A 141 -6.18 2.40 4.81
CA ARG A 141 -6.37 1.23 3.93
C ARG A 141 -5.54 1.36 2.64
N GLY A 142 -5.59 2.52 1.98
CA GLY A 142 -4.82 2.78 0.76
C GLY A 142 -3.30 2.76 0.99
N LEU A 143 -2.83 3.34 2.10
CA LEU A 143 -1.41 3.32 2.44
C LEU A 143 -0.90 1.91 2.74
N ILE A 144 -1.67 1.11 3.51
CA ILE A 144 -1.34 -0.29 3.81
C ILE A 144 -1.35 -1.12 2.52
N TYR A 145 -2.35 -0.94 1.66
CA TYR A 145 -2.42 -1.62 0.36
C TYR A 145 -1.12 -1.44 -0.44
N MET A 146 -0.65 -0.20 -0.59
CA MET A 146 0.59 0.12 -1.32
C MET A 146 1.84 -0.53 -0.69
N ILE A 147 1.91 -0.60 0.65
CA ILE A 147 3.04 -1.21 1.36
C ILE A 147 3.05 -2.72 1.13
N VAL A 148 1.90 -3.38 1.28
CA VAL A 148 1.77 -4.84 1.16
C VAL A 148 2.05 -5.31 -0.26
N GLU A 149 1.64 -4.55 -1.27
CA GLU A 149 1.94 -4.85 -2.66
C GLU A 149 3.46 -4.86 -2.94
N GLN A 150 4.22 -3.96 -2.29
CA GLN A 150 5.68 -3.90 -2.39
C GLN A 150 6.40 -4.93 -1.49
N GLN A 151 5.71 -5.47 -0.48
CA GLN A 151 6.26 -6.43 0.48
C GLN A 151 5.23 -7.53 0.83
N PRO A 152 5.04 -8.54 -0.04
CA PRO A 152 4.02 -9.58 0.16
C PRO A 152 4.15 -10.37 1.48
N ALA A 153 5.36 -10.48 2.04
CA ALA A 153 5.60 -11.14 3.33
C ALA A 153 4.77 -10.54 4.49
N LEU A 154 4.34 -9.28 4.37
CA LEU A 154 3.52 -8.59 5.36
C LEU A 154 2.06 -9.06 5.38
N VAL A 155 1.56 -9.71 4.32
CA VAL A 155 0.16 -10.19 4.27
C VAL A 155 -0.15 -11.12 5.44
N SER A 156 0.77 -12.04 5.73
CA SER A 156 0.64 -12.99 6.83
C SER A 156 0.52 -12.31 8.21
N HIS A 157 1.15 -11.14 8.39
CA HIS A 157 1.11 -10.37 9.63
C HIS A 157 -0.23 -9.63 9.77
N ILE A 158 -0.73 -9.06 8.68
CA ILE A 158 -2.02 -8.33 8.66
C ILE A 158 -3.19 -9.29 8.93
N GLN A 159 -3.14 -10.48 8.35
CA GLN A 159 -4.16 -11.51 8.57
C GLN A 159 -4.15 -12.01 10.02
N LYS A 160 -2.97 -12.26 10.60
CA LYS A 160 -2.82 -12.72 12.00
C LYS A 160 -3.33 -11.69 13.01
N GLN A 161 -3.10 -10.40 12.79
CA GLN A 161 -3.47 -9.33 13.73
C GLN A 161 -4.95 -8.93 13.65
N ASN A 162 -5.78 -9.57 12.81
CA ASN A 162 -7.18 -9.20 12.59
C ASN A 162 -7.38 -7.72 12.19
N LEU A 163 -6.34 -7.06 11.66
CA LEU A 163 -6.38 -5.63 11.34
C LEU A 163 -7.49 -5.31 10.34
N LEU A 164 -7.73 -6.21 9.38
CA LEU A 164 -8.84 -6.10 8.44
C LEU A 164 -10.21 -6.13 9.10
N ARG A 165 -10.40 -6.88 10.19
CA ARG A 165 -11.66 -6.88 10.94
C ARG A 165 -11.90 -5.53 11.61
N TYR A 166 -10.86 -4.90 12.15
CA TYR A 166 -10.94 -3.55 12.69
C TYR A 166 -11.24 -2.53 11.60
N LEU A 167 -10.48 -2.55 10.51
CA LEU A 167 -10.66 -1.62 9.40
C LEU A 167 -12.03 -1.76 8.76
N ARG A 168 -12.57 -2.98 8.57
CA ARG A 168 -13.93 -3.22 8.04
C ARG A 168 -15.04 -2.69 8.98
N ARG A 169 -14.79 -2.69 10.29
CA ARG A 169 -15.78 -2.28 11.30
C ARG A 169 -15.81 -0.76 11.50
N CYS A 170 -14.73 -0.07 11.16
CA CYS A 170 -14.70 1.38 11.07
C CYS A 170 -15.51 1.84 9.85
N LYS A 171 -16.74 2.29 10.09
CA LYS A 171 -17.50 3.06 9.10
C LYS A 171 -16.72 4.37 8.84
N PRO A 172 -16.58 4.83 7.58
CA PRO A 172 -16.03 6.15 7.31
C PRO A 172 -16.88 7.16 8.07
N ARG A 173 -16.29 7.75 9.11
CA ARG A 173 -16.92 8.83 9.87
C ARG A 173 -16.69 10.08 9.04
N ALA A 174 -17.77 10.73 8.59
CA ALA A 174 -17.75 11.86 7.67
C ALA A 174 -17.23 13.18 8.30
N ASP A 175 -16.58 13.11 9.46
CA ASP A 175 -16.34 14.27 10.32
C ASP A 175 -14.85 14.64 10.30
N PHE A 176 -14.34 15.15 9.17
CA PHE A 176 -13.01 15.78 9.13
C PHE A 176 -12.93 16.80 7.98
N CYS A 177 -13.76 17.85 8.03
CA CYS A 177 -13.55 19.13 7.33
C CYS A 177 -14.47 20.20 7.95
N ASP A 178 -14.19 20.59 9.19
CA ASP A 178 -14.63 21.88 9.74
C ASP A 178 -13.54 22.34 10.71
N HIS A 179 -12.65 23.21 10.21
CA HIS A 179 -11.92 24.26 10.95
C HIS A 179 -11.10 25.11 9.98
#